data_AF-A0AAJ7SMF6-F1
#
_entry.id   AF-A0AAJ7SMF6-F1
#
_cell.length_a   1.000
_cell.length_b   1.000
_cell.length_c   1.000
_cell.angle_alpha   90.00
_cell.angle_beta   90.00
_cell.angle_gamma   90.00
#
_symmetry.space_group_name_H-M   'P 1'
#
loop_
_entity.id
_entity.type
_entity.pdbx_description
1 polymer ?
#
loop_
_entity_poly.entity_id
_entity_poly.type
_entity_poly.pdbx_seq_one_letter_code
_entity_poly.pdbx_strand_id
1 'polypeptide(L)'
;MTSSRGEPAQRVGRAMMMMRSSSMEEDEEERERLGEAIYSVVERSYPEMADRITGSLMELSVTELSSLLRCPETLRARVERAAAAIDEFWRERDRLGELLYPRVEKLCPDNCSRITGMLLELDMDTLKLLAGGDGGDGDHSHHVLKAMVSKAQEALKQHQQQLQQQQQDDGDGGDGGDGDGGDCGGGDGGDDDELGEQLYRYLVASGRAKTADVITGMLLEIPHDALRQLLRSPQQLDEKISLADEALRASQ
;
A
#
# COMPACT_ATOMS: atom_id res chain seq x y z
N MET A 1 -19.50 48.03 -57.83
CA MET A 1 -18.06 47.75 -57.58
C MET A 1 -17.68 48.42 -56.26
N THR A 2 -17.75 47.71 -55.14
CA THR A 2 -17.22 48.19 -53.87
C THR A 2 -16.39 47.07 -53.26
N SER A 3 -15.07 47.18 -53.46
CA SER A 3 -14.07 46.24 -52.96
C SER A 3 -14.07 46.19 -51.44
N SER A 4 -14.19 44.97 -50.93
CA SER A 4 -14.04 44.60 -49.52
C SER A 4 -12.64 44.94 -49.02
N ARG A 5 -12.57 45.91 -48.11
CA ARG A 5 -11.43 46.20 -47.25
C ARG A 5 -11.54 45.30 -46.02
N GLY A 6 -10.92 44.12 -46.07
CA GLY A 6 -10.80 43.22 -44.92
C GLY A 6 -9.69 43.70 -43.98
N GLU A 7 -10.07 44.01 -42.74
CA GLU A 7 -9.26 44.61 -41.69
C GLU A 7 -8.09 43.72 -41.20
N PRO A 8 -6.93 44.31 -40.85
CA PRO A 8 -5.78 43.59 -40.27
C PRO A 8 -5.87 43.32 -38.76
N ALA A 9 -6.93 43.76 -38.07
CA ALA A 9 -6.99 43.79 -36.60
C ALA A 9 -7.15 42.41 -35.93
N GLN A 10 -7.76 41.42 -36.61
CA GLN A 10 -8.05 40.10 -36.01
C GLN A 10 -6.84 39.15 -36.00
N ARG A 11 -5.78 39.43 -36.78
CA ARG A 11 -4.56 38.59 -36.81
C ARG A 11 -3.65 38.82 -35.60
N VAL A 12 -3.68 40.00 -35.00
CA VAL A 12 -2.77 40.36 -33.89
C VAL A 12 -3.23 39.73 -32.57
N GLY A 13 -4.54 39.69 -32.31
CA GLY A 13 -5.09 39.08 -31.09
C GLY A 13 -4.83 37.58 -30.99
N ARG A 14 -4.87 36.85 -32.12
CA ARG A 14 -4.57 35.41 -32.17
C ARG A 14 -3.07 35.12 -32.00
N ALA A 15 -2.20 36.00 -32.49
CA ALA A 15 -0.75 35.87 -32.31
C ALA A 15 -0.31 36.13 -30.85
N MET A 16 -0.94 37.10 -30.16
CA MET A 16 -0.67 37.36 -28.74
C MET A 16 -1.12 36.22 -27.81
N MET A 17 -2.19 35.48 -28.16
CA MET A 17 -2.60 34.30 -27.40
C MET A 17 -1.64 33.12 -27.60
N MET A 18 -1.15 32.88 -28.82
CA MET A 18 -0.18 31.80 -29.07
C MET A 18 1.15 32.02 -28.36
N MET A 19 1.70 33.24 -28.38
CA MET A 19 2.98 33.55 -27.71
C MET A 19 2.93 33.39 -26.18
N ARG A 20 1.78 33.66 -25.54
CA ARG A 20 1.61 33.47 -24.08
C ARG A 20 1.46 32.00 -23.69
N SER A 21 0.90 31.16 -24.56
CA SER A 21 0.85 29.71 -24.36
C SER A 21 2.23 29.09 -24.52
N SER A 22 3.00 29.51 -25.53
CA SER A 22 4.36 28.98 -25.78
C SER A 22 5.31 29.19 -24.60
N SER A 23 5.33 30.37 -23.98
CA SER A 23 6.24 30.62 -22.85
C SER A 23 5.88 29.84 -21.59
N MET A 24 4.60 29.48 -21.38
CA MET A 24 4.21 28.63 -20.25
C MET A 24 4.55 27.16 -20.50
N GLU A 25 4.43 26.70 -21.75
CA GLU A 25 4.80 25.35 -22.17
C GLU A 25 6.33 25.13 -22.08
N GLU A 26 7.13 26.13 -22.44
CA GLU A 26 8.60 26.08 -22.33
C GLU A 26 9.08 25.89 -20.88
N ASP A 27 8.46 26.61 -19.92
CA ASP A 27 8.79 26.50 -18.50
C ASP A 27 8.39 25.13 -17.91
N GLU A 28 7.26 24.57 -18.35
CA GLU A 28 6.78 23.27 -17.87
C GLU A 28 7.59 22.12 -18.46
N GLU A 29 7.93 22.18 -19.75
CA GLU A 29 8.79 21.20 -20.43
C GLU A 29 10.25 21.27 -19.95
N GLU A 30 10.75 22.47 -19.61
CA GLU A 30 12.06 22.60 -18.96
C GLU A 30 12.03 22.01 -17.55
N ARG A 31 10.97 22.25 -16.77
CA ARG A 31 10.80 21.64 -15.45
C ARG A 31 10.74 20.12 -15.51
N GLU A 32 10.01 19.56 -16.46
CA GLU A 32 9.93 18.10 -16.66
C GLU A 32 11.29 17.50 -17.02
N ARG A 33 12.03 18.11 -17.96
CA ARG A 33 13.40 17.70 -18.30
C ARG A 33 14.37 17.79 -17.14
N LEU A 34 14.27 18.84 -16.31
CA LEU A 34 15.08 18.97 -15.10
C LEU A 34 14.70 17.90 -14.06
N GLY A 35 13.41 17.60 -13.94
CA GLY A 35 12.88 16.52 -13.10
C GLY A 35 13.45 15.15 -13.47
N GLU A 36 13.41 14.77 -14.76
CA GLU A 36 13.98 13.51 -15.25
C GLU A 36 15.50 13.42 -15.03
N ALA A 37 16.22 14.53 -15.25
CA ALA A 37 17.65 14.60 -15.02
C ALA A 37 18.00 14.41 -13.53
N ILE A 38 17.25 15.04 -12.64
CA ILE A 38 17.41 14.89 -11.18
C ILE A 38 17.02 13.47 -10.77
N TYR A 39 15.90 12.94 -11.25
CA TYR A 39 15.45 11.57 -10.98
C TYR A 39 16.54 10.56 -11.31
N SER A 40 17.11 10.64 -12.51
CA SER A 40 18.18 9.74 -12.98
C SER A 40 19.42 9.76 -12.06
N VAL A 41 19.70 10.89 -11.40
CA VAL A 41 20.79 11.03 -10.43
C VAL A 41 20.40 10.47 -9.07
N VAL A 42 19.17 10.76 -8.62
CA VAL A 42 18.64 10.29 -7.33
C VAL A 42 18.42 8.78 -7.33
N GLU A 43 17.84 8.21 -8.38
CA GLU A 43 17.56 6.77 -8.53
C GLU A 43 18.82 5.91 -8.36
N ARG A 44 19.97 6.39 -8.86
CA ARG A 44 21.26 5.70 -8.69
C ARG A 44 21.73 5.63 -7.24
N SER A 45 21.27 6.56 -6.40
CA SER A 45 21.66 6.67 -4.99
C SER A 45 20.58 6.15 -4.04
N TYR A 46 19.32 6.39 -4.35
CA TYR A 46 18.12 6.11 -3.55
C TYR A 46 16.98 5.60 -4.45
N PRO A 47 17.06 4.37 -4.97
CA PRO A 47 16.09 3.84 -5.93
C PRO A 47 14.66 3.75 -5.36
N GLU A 48 14.50 3.38 -4.09
CA GLU A 48 13.18 3.22 -3.47
C GLU A 48 12.48 4.56 -3.13
N MET A 49 13.24 5.65 -3.03
CA MET A 49 12.73 6.97 -2.64
C MET A 49 12.83 8.01 -3.77
N ALA A 50 13.30 7.60 -4.95
CA ALA A 50 13.61 8.50 -6.05
C ALA A 50 12.41 9.35 -6.49
N ASP A 51 11.24 8.73 -6.66
CA ASP A 51 10.02 9.43 -7.06
C ASP A 51 9.59 10.48 -6.03
N ARG A 52 9.65 10.13 -4.75
CA ARG A 52 9.20 11.02 -3.65
C ARG A 52 10.17 12.16 -3.41
N ILE A 53 11.47 11.86 -3.41
CA ILE A 53 12.51 12.88 -3.26
C ILE A 53 12.51 13.81 -4.47
N THR A 54 12.40 13.26 -5.69
CA THR A 54 12.32 14.08 -6.90
C THR A 54 11.07 14.94 -6.88
N GLY A 55 9.91 14.39 -6.51
CA GLY A 55 8.68 15.16 -6.33
C GLY A 55 8.84 16.32 -5.36
N SER A 56 9.44 16.08 -4.19
CA SER A 56 9.69 17.14 -3.20
C SER A 56 10.73 18.17 -3.67
N LEU A 57 11.72 17.76 -4.46
CA LEU A 57 12.68 18.68 -5.07
C LEU A 57 12.05 19.49 -6.21
N MET A 58 11.14 18.90 -6.99
CA MET A 58 10.42 19.56 -8.09
C MET A 58 9.44 20.64 -7.62
N GLU A 59 9.20 20.76 -6.31
CA GLU A 59 8.53 21.92 -5.71
C GLU A 59 9.39 23.21 -5.76
N LEU A 60 10.69 23.09 -6.07
CA LEU A 60 11.61 24.22 -6.25
C LEU A 60 11.45 24.87 -7.63
N SER A 61 11.89 26.13 -7.73
CA SER A 61 11.85 26.88 -8.99
C SER A 61 12.81 26.31 -10.06
N VAL A 62 12.48 26.49 -11.35
CA VAL A 62 13.29 26.05 -12.51
C VAL A 62 14.75 26.54 -12.43
N THR A 63 14.95 27.77 -11.92
CA THR A 63 16.27 28.37 -11.73
C THR A 63 17.08 27.70 -10.62
N GLU A 64 16.43 27.29 -9.52
CA GLU A 64 17.07 26.52 -8.45
C GLU A 64 17.39 25.09 -8.89
N LEU A 65 16.48 24.42 -9.59
CA LEU A 65 16.70 23.08 -10.16
C LEU A 65 17.89 23.07 -11.14
N SER A 66 17.96 24.07 -12.02
CA SER A 66 19.09 24.27 -12.94
C SER A 66 20.41 24.59 -12.23
N SER A 67 20.35 25.25 -11.07
CA SER A 67 21.53 25.50 -10.23
C SER A 67 22.00 24.22 -9.54
N LEU A 68 21.05 23.40 -9.08
CA LEU A 68 21.30 22.10 -8.46
C LEU A 68 21.98 21.13 -9.41
N LEU A 69 21.53 21.03 -10.67
CA LEU A 69 22.17 20.18 -11.67
C LEU A 69 23.59 20.63 -12.05
N ARG A 70 23.92 21.92 -11.88
CA ARG A 70 25.28 22.43 -12.11
C ARG A 70 26.26 22.01 -11.01
N CYS A 71 25.77 21.68 -9.82
CA CYS A 71 26.59 21.37 -8.65
C CYS A 71 26.14 20.06 -7.98
N PRO A 72 26.80 18.91 -8.27
CA PRO A 72 26.38 17.60 -7.75
C PRO A 72 26.45 17.50 -6.23
N GLU A 73 27.36 18.23 -5.57
CA GLU A 73 27.44 18.26 -4.10
C GLU A 73 26.23 18.94 -3.47
N THR A 74 25.78 20.06 -4.04
CA THR A 74 24.56 20.77 -3.58
C THR A 74 23.33 19.93 -3.81
N LEU A 75 23.23 19.24 -4.96
CA LEU A 75 22.14 18.33 -5.26
C LEU A 75 22.08 17.20 -4.23
N ARG A 76 23.21 16.56 -3.93
CA ARG A 76 23.29 15.51 -2.92
C ARG A 76 22.86 16.01 -1.53
N ALA A 77 23.36 17.17 -1.10
CA ALA A 77 22.97 17.73 0.19
C ALA A 77 21.46 18.04 0.27
N ARG A 78 20.85 18.50 -0.83
CA ARG A 78 19.39 18.71 -0.91
C ARG A 78 18.61 17.40 -0.92
N VAL A 79 19.11 16.38 -1.62
CA VAL A 79 18.54 15.03 -1.63
C VAL A 79 18.57 14.44 -0.24
N GLU A 80 19.69 14.51 0.47
CA GLU A 80 19.80 14.04 1.86
C GLU A 80 18.85 14.80 2.79
N ARG A 81 18.72 16.12 2.62
CA ARG A 81 17.76 16.93 3.40
C ARG A 81 16.32 16.56 3.10
N ALA A 82 15.98 16.35 1.83
CA ALA A 82 14.65 15.94 1.40
C ALA A 82 14.33 14.52 1.90
N ALA A 83 15.27 13.59 1.80
CA ALA A 83 15.15 12.24 2.34
C ALA A 83 14.92 12.26 3.85
N ALA A 84 15.70 13.06 4.60
CA ALA A 84 15.50 13.22 6.05
C ALA A 84 14.15 13.84 6.39
N ALA A 85 13.69 14.85 5.65
CA ALA A 85 12.39 15.46 5.87
C ALA A 85 11.23 14.50 5.57
N ILE A 86 11.35 13.71 4.50
CA ILE A 86 10.41 12.65 4.16
C ILE A 86 10.41 11.58 5.26
N ASP A 87 11.57 11.08 5.67
CA ASP A 87 11.71 10.10 6.77
C ASP A 87 11.06 10.60 8.06
N GLU A 88 11.35 11.85 8.46
CA GLU A 88 10.74 12.49 9.63
C GLU A 88 9.21 12.55 9.52
N PHE A 89 8.69 12.90 8.33
CA PHE A 89 7.25 12.93 8.06
C PHE A 89 6.60 11.54 8.22
N TRP A 90 7.18 10.49 7.62
CA TRP A 90 6.64 9.13 7.73
C TRP A 90 6.77 8.59 9.16
N ARG A 91 7.89 8.89 9.83
CA ARG A 91 8.12 8.49 11.22
C ARG A 91 7.15 9.14 12.19
N GLU A 92 6.85 10.43 12.01
CA GLU A 92 5.81 11.11 12.80
C GLU A 92 4.43 10.53 12.50
N ARG A 93 4.14 10.20 11.23
CA ARG A 93 2.89 9.52 10.86
C ARG A 93 2.76 8.14 11.49
N ASP A 94 3.81 7.34 11.49
CA ASP A 94 3.81 6.01 12.11
C ASP A 94 3.62 6.12 13.62
N ARG A 95 4.26 7.12 14.26
CA ARG A 95 4.05 7.44 15.68
C ARG A 95 2.61 7.82 15.98
N LEU A 96 1.96 8.61 15.12
CA LEU A 96 0.53 8.91 15.24
C LEU A 96 -0.31 7.64 15.08
N GLY A 97 0.10 6.73 14.19
CA GLY A 97 -0.48 5.39 14.04
C GLY A 97 -0.43 4.56 15.31
N GLU A 98 0.73 4.47 15.95
CA GLU A 98 0.90 3.76 17.23
C GLU A 98 0.05 4.37 18.36
N LEU A 99 -0.19 5.68 18.35
CA LEU A 99 -1.06 6.35 19.31
C LEU A 99 -2.55 6.13 19.01
N LEU A 100 -2.92 6.06 17.73
CA LEU A 100 -4.30 5.88 17.30
C LEU A 100 -4.74 4.42 17.35
N TYR A 101 -3.86 3.47 17.05
CA TYR A 101 -4.17 2.04 17.03
C TYR A 101 -4.88 1.54 18.30
N PRO A 102 -4.36 1.73 19.53
CA PRO A 102 -5.02 1.28 20.74
C PRO A 102 -6.33 2.03 21.04
N ARG A 103 -6.53 3.22 20.46
CA ARG A 103 -7.81 3.95 20.54
C ARG A 103 -8.84 3.40 19.57
N VAL A 104 -8.43 3.05 18.35
CA VAL A 104 -9.29 2.43 17.34
C VAL A 104 -9.64 1.00 17.75
N GLU A 105 -8.70 0.23 18.29
CA GLU A 105 -8.91 -1.13 18.80
C GLU A 105 -10.00 -1.18 19.87
N LYS A 106 -10.01 -0.22 20.81
CA LYS A 106 -11.06 -0.09 21.83
C LYS A 106 -12.45 0.17 21.25
N LEU A 107 -12.52 0.79 20.09
CA LEU A 107 -13.78 1.10 19.41
C LEU A 107 -14.22 -0.06 18.51
N CYS A 108 -13.28 -0.70 17.81
CA CYS A 108 -13.53 -1.63 16.72
C CYS A 108 -12.42 -2.71 16.62
N PRO A 109 -12.54 -3.83 17.34
CA PRO A 109 -11.52 -4.90 17.33
C PRO A 109 -11.41 -5.60 15.97
N ASP A 110 -12.53 -5.87 15.29
CA ASP A 110 -12.57 -6.72 14.09
C ASP A 110 -11.92 -6.10 12.84
N ASN A 111 -11.72 -4.77 12.80
CA ASN A 111 -11.16 -4.08 11.64
C ASN A 111 -10.14 -2.99 12.04
N CYS A 112 -9.59 -3.05 13.26
CA CYS A 112 -8.72 -2.02 13.80
C CYS A 112 -7.51 -1.73 12.90
N SER A 113 -6.80 -2.75 12.42
CA SER A 113 -5.63 -2.57 11.53
C SER A 113 -6.00 -1.88 10.23
N ARG A 114 -7.09 -2.31 9.60
CA ARG A 114 -7.52 -1.79 8.30
C ARG A 114 -8.06 -0.37 8.40
N ILE A 115 -8.82 -0.08 9.45
CA ILE A 115 -9.33 1.26 9.74
C ILE A 115 -8.20 2.20 10.12
N THR A 116 -7.24 1.75 10.93
CA THR A 116 -6.07 2.56 11.28
C THR A 116 -5.23 2.86 10.06
N GLY A 117 -5.04 1.89 9.16
CA GLY A 117 -4.41 2.11 7.85
C GLY A 117 -5.11 3.20 7.04
N MET A 118 -6.44 3.10 6.88
CA MET A 118 -7.24 4.12 6.18
C MET A 118 -7.20 5.49 6.88
N LEU A 119 -7.12 5.54 8.21
CA LEU A 119 -6.95 6.79 8.94
C LEU A 119 -5.55 7.40 8.72
N LEU A 120 -4.52 6.57 8.60
CA LEU A 120 -3.14 6.99 8.30
C LEU A 120 -2.94 7.47 6.86
N GLU A 121 -3.92 7.23 5.99
CA GLU A 121 -3.99 7.83 4.65
C GLU A 121 -4.57 9.26 4.67
N LEU A 122 -5.13 9.71 5.80
CA LEU A 122 -5.60 11.08 5.96
C LEU A 122 -4.43 12.08 6.08
N ASP A 123 -4.73 13.35 5.82
CA ASP A 123 -3.76 14.44 5.95
C ASP A 123 -3.14 14.53 7.35
N MET A 124 -1.89 14.98 7.41
CA MET A 124 -1.14 15.12 8.65
C MET A 124 -1.84 16.03 9.68
N ASP A 125 -2.52 17.08 9.23
CA ASP A 125 -3.25 17.98 10.12
C ASP A 125 -4.42 17.27 10.82
N THR A 126 -5.15 16.43 10.09
CA THR A 126 -6.23 15.61 10.64
C THR A 126 -5.69 14.58 11.62
N LEU A 127 -4.58 13.92 11.28
CA LEU A 127 -3.95 12.94 12.17
C LEU A 127 -3.43 13.56 13.47
N LYS A 128 -2.82 14.75 13.40
CA LYS A 128 -2.39 15.51 14.58
C LYS A 128 -3.56 15.94 15.47
N LEU A 129 -4.67 16.36 14.85
CA LEU A 129 -5.90 16.71 15.55
C LEU A 129 -6.50 15.50 16.29
N LEU A 130 -6.50 14.33 15.65
CA LEU A 130 -6.98 13.08 16.23
C LEU A 130 -6.08 12.55 17.35
N ALA A 131 -4.76 12.69 17.23
CA ALA A 131 -3.82 12.22 18.23
C ALA A 131 -3.84 13.06 19.52
N GLY A 132 -4.31 14.31 19.46
CA GLY A 132 -4.46 15.19 20.62
C GLY A 132 -3.38 16.26 20.71
N GLY A 133 -3.01 16.84 19.56
CA GLY A 133 -1.92 17.81 19.43
C GLY A 133 -2.10 19.17 20.14
N ASP A 134 -3.21 19.45 20.81
CA ASP A 134 -3.36 20.72 21.51
C ASP A 134 -4.35 20.62 22.67
N GLY A 135 -3.84 20.38 23.89
CA GLY A 135 -4.35 20.77 25.22
C GLY A 135 -5.85 20.80 25.58
N GLY A 136 -6.75 20.32 24.73
CA GLY A 136 -8.20 20.47 24.84
C GLY A 136 -8.88 19.16 25.19
N ASP A 137 -9.93 19.26 26.00
CA ASP A 137 -10.80 18.19 26.49
C ASP A 137 -10.74 16.90 25.66
N GLY A 138 -10.07 15.88 26.20
CA GLY A 138 -9.80 14.60 25.52
C GLY A 138 -11.03 13.84 25.04
N ASP A 139 -12.23 14.31 25.41
CA ASP A 139 -13.51 13.79 24.95
C ASP A 139 -13.84 14.21 23.50
N HIS A 140 -13.44 15.41 23.06
CA HIS A 140 -13.72 15.88 21.70
C HIS A 140 -12.91 15.13 20.64
N SER A 141 -11.60 14.97 20.84
CA SER A 141 -10.75 14.19 19.93
C SER A 141 -11.20 12.73 19.86
N HIS A 142 -11.63 12.16 20.99
CA HIS A 142 -12.17 10.80 21.05
C HIS A 142 -13.51 10.67 20.31
N HIS A 143 -14.40 11.67 20.42
CA HIS A 143 -15.65 11.71 19.67
C HIS A 143 -15.42 11.82 18.15
N VAL A 144 -14.51 12.69 17.71
CA VAL A 144 -14.17 12.83 16.28
C VAL A 144 -13.54 11.55 15.74
N LEU A 145 -12.62 10.94 16.48
CA LEU A 145 -12.03 9.66 16.11
C LEU A 145 -13.10 8.58 15.97
N LYS A 146 -14.03 8.47 16.92
CA LYS A 146 -15.14 7.52 16.86
C LYS A 146 -16.04 7.75 15.64
N ALA A 147 -16.34 9.00 15.31
CA ALA A 147 -17.15 9.32 14.13
C ALA A 147 -16.43 8.93 12.82
N MET A 148 -15.13 9.21 12.72
CA MET A 148 -14.30 8.82 11.59
C MET A 148 -14.22 7.28 11.45
N VAL A 149 -14.01 6.58 12.55
CA VAL A 149 -13.96 5.11 12.60
C VAL A 149 -15.30 4.51 12.14
N SER A 150 -16.44 5.01 12.64
CA SER A 150 -17.76 4.55 12.21
C SER A 150 -17.99 4.75 10.71
N LYS A 151 -17.59 5.91 10.18
CA LYS A 151 -17.67 6.21 8.75
C LYS A 151 -16.80 5.25 7.93
N ALA A 152 -15.58 4.99 8.40
CA ALA A 152 -14.68 4.03 7.75
C ALA A 152 -15.26 2.61 7.76
N GLN A 153 -15.84 2.16 8.88
CA GLN A 153 -16.51 0.86 8.97
C GLN A 153 -17.68 0.72 7.99
N GLU A 154 -18.50 1.75 7.85
CA GLU A 154 -19.61 1.77 6.90
C GLU A 154 -19.10 1.67 5.44
N ALA A 155 -18.05 2.42 5.10
CA ALA A 155 -17.43 2.36 3.78
C ALA A 155 -16.90 0.95 3.47
N LEU A 156 -16.28 0.28 4.44
CA LEU A 156 -15.81 -1.10 4.29
C LEU A 156 -16.95 -2.08 4.02
N LYS A 157 -18.07 -1.95 4.74
CA LYS A 157 -19.27 -2.79 4.53
C LYS A 157 -19.87 -2.58 3.14
N GLN A 158 -19.92 -1.32 2.68
CA GLN A 158 -20.45 -1.00 1.34
C GLN A 158 -19.58 -1.60 0.23
N HIS A 159 -18.25 -1.50 0.34
CA HIS A 159 -17.34 -2.07 -0.64
C HIS A 159 -17.46 -3.61 -0.71
N GLN A 160 -17.62 -4.28 0.43
CA GLN A 160 -17.82 -5.72 0.50
C GLN A 160 -19.14 -6.17 -0.13
N GLN A 161 -20.23 -5.39 0.08
CA GLN A 161 -21.52 -5.65 -0.57
C GLN A 161 -21.45 -5.47 -2.10
N GLN A 162 -20.70 -4.47 -2.57
CA GLN A 162 -20.53 -4.21 -4.00
C GLN A 162 -19.77 -5.35 -4.70
N LEU A 163 -18.77 -5.95 -4.04
CA LEU A 163 -18.05 -7.12 -4.53
C LEU A 163 -18.92 -8.39 -4.59
N GLN A 164 -19.86 -8.56 -3.67
CA GLN A 164 -20.83 -9.67 -3.72
C GLN A 164 -21.84 -9.49 -4.85
N GLN A 165 -22.28 -8.25 -5.10
CA GLN A 165 -23.22 -7.94 -6.18
C GLN A 165 -22.59 -8.11 -7.57
N GLN A 166 -21.27 -7.93 -7.69
CA GLN A 166 -20.53 -8.12 -8.94
C GLN A 166 -20.24 -9.60 -9.28
N GLN A 167 -20.45 -10.52 -8.33
CA GLN A 167 -20.31 -11.97 -8.53
C GLN A 167 -21.66 -12.67 -8.82
N GLN A 168 -22.77 -11.92 -8.97
CA GLN A 168 -24.13 -12.46 -9.09
C GLN A 168 -24.80 -12.22 -10.46
N ASP A 169 -24.04 -12.00 -11.54
CA ASP A 169 -24.61 -11.87 -12.90
C ASP A 169 -24.39 -13.09 -13.81
N ASP A 170 -23.80 -14.19 -13.32
CA ASP A 170 -23.75 -15.48 -14.02
C ASP A 170 -24.24 -16.59 -13.10
N GLY A 171 -25.56 -16.78 -12.96
CA GLY A 171 -26.09 -17.81 -12.06
C GLY A 171 -27.61 -17.94 -12.01
N ASP A 172 -28.15 -18.60 -13.02
CA ASP A 172 -29.51 -19.14 -13.12
C ASP A 172 -29.90 -20.11 -11.98
N GLY A 173 -31.09 -19.94 -11.41
CA GLY A 173 -31.96 -21.03 -10.92
C GLY A 173 -31.77 -21.66 -9.52
N GLY A 174 -32.88 -21.73 -8.76
CA GLY A 174 -33.14 -22.71 -7.66
C GLY A 174 -33.09 -22.11 -6.25
N ASP A 175 -34.22 -21.78 -5.61
CA ASP A 175 -35.13 -22.66 -4.84
C ASP A 175 -34.51 -23.36 -3.62
N GLY A 176 -34.97 -22.95 -2.42
CA GLY A 176 -35.25 -23.79 -1.26
C GLY A 176 -34.08 -24.50 -0.55
N GLY A 177 -33.80 -24.09 0.69
CA GLY A 177 -33.02 -24.92 1.62
C GLY A 177 -32.77 -24.30 2.98
N ASP A 178 -33.72 -24.48 3.90
CA ASP A 178 -33.49 -24.36 5.34
C ASP A 178 -32.37 -25.32 5.77
N GLY A 179 -31.30 -24.78 6.35
CA GLY A 179 -30.12 -25.52 6.81
C GLY A 179 -29.59 -24.95 8.12
N ASP A 180 -30.03 -25.56 9.21
CA ASP A 180 -29.50 -25.46 10.57
C ASP A 180 -28.07 -26.02 10.65
N GLY A 181 -27.19 -25.34 11.41
CA GLY A 181 -25.99 -25.94 12.00
C GLY A 181 -24.64 -25.38 11.55
N GLY A 182 -23.86 -24.87 12.51
CA GLY A 182 -22.39 -24.89 12.43
C GLY A 182 -21.67 -23.58 12.68
N ASP A 183 -21.55 -23.22 13.96
CA ASP A 183 -20.46 -22.39 14.49
C ASP A 183 -19.10 -23.08 14.25
N CYS A 184 -18.17 -22.42 13.55
CA CYS A 184 -16.76 -22.28 13.97
C CYS A 184 -15.89 -21.51 12.93
N GLY A 185 -15.31 -20.39 13.38
CA GLY A 185 -13.93 -20.00 13.08
C GLY A 185 -13.55 -19.61 11.65
N GLY A 186 -14.08 -18.49 11.13
CA GLY A 186 -13.43 -17.76 10.04
C GLY A 186 -12.23 -16.96 10.57
N GLY A 187 -11.15 -17.66 10.95
CA GLY A 187 -9.85 -17.05 11.22
C GLY A 187 -9.21 -16.65 9.90
N ASP A 188 -8.64 -15.44 9.88
CA ASP A 188 -7.76 -14.90 8.86
C ASP A 188 -6.74 -15.96 8.44
N GLY A 189 -7.01 -16.64 7.31
CA GLY A 189 -6.17 -17.71 6.79
C GLY A 189 -4.88 -17.10 6.28
N GLY A 190 -3.86 -17.09 7.15
CA GLY A 190 -2.51 -16.74 6.75
C GLY A 190 -2.06 -17.70 5.65
N ASP A 191 -1.09 -17.27 4.84
CA ASP A 191 -0.46 -18.12 3.82
C ASP A 191 -0.01 -19.49 4.39
N ASP A 192 0.19 -19.59 5.70
CA ASP A 192 0.58 -20.80 6.44
C ASP A 192 -0.51 -21.86 6.56
N ASP A 193 -1.77 -21.46 6.71
CA ASP A 193 -2.88 -22.38 6.84
C ASP A 193 -3.14 -23.08 5.50
N GLU A 194 -3.05 -22.33 4.39
CA GLU A 194 -3.24 -22.88 3.04
C GLU A 194 -2.07 -23.78 2.61
N LEU A 195 -0.83 -23.40 2.94
CA LEU A 195 0.36 -24.23 2.71
C LEU A 195 0.34 -25.51 3.56
N GLY A 196 -0.09 -25.40 4.83
CA GLY A 196 -0.26 -26.52 5.74
C GLY A 196 -1.28 -27.54 5.22
N GLU A 197 -2.42 -27.07 4.72
CA GLU A 197 -3.47 -27.94 4.17
C GLU A 197 -3.01 -28.65 2.89
N GLN A 198 -2.26 -27.97 2.01
CA GLN A 198 -1.69 -28.57 0.80
C GLN A 198 -0.66 -29.66 1.15
N LEU A 199 0.21 -29.39 2.12
CA LEU A 199 1.23 -30.32 2.59
C LEU A 199 0.61 -31.56 3.26
N TYR A 200 -0.39 -31.36 4.10
CA TYR A 200 -1.14 -32.43 4.75
C TYR A 200 -1.83 -33.34 3.73
N ARG A 201 -2.51 -32.75 2.73
CA ARG A 201 -3.13 -33.51 1.64
C ARG A 201 -2.12 -34.34 0.84
N TYR A 202 -0.93 -33.79 0.58
CA TYR A 202 0.15 -34.50 -0.11
C TYR A 202 0.67 -35.71 0.70
N LEU A 203 0.84 -35.55 2.01
CA LEU A 203 1.27 -36.62 2.92
C LEU A 203 0.24 -37.75 3.05
N VAL A 204 -1.05 -37.39 3.11
CA VAL A 204 -2.16 -38.34 3.14
C VAL A 204 -2.24 -39.12 1.83
N ALA A 205 -2.11 -38.44 0.68
CA ALA A 205 -2.07 -39.09 -0.64
C ALA A 205 -0.88 -40.05 -0.81
N SER A 206 0.24 -39.78 -0.13
CA SER A 206 1.44 -40.61 -0.11
C SER A 206 1.34 -41.82 0.86
N GLY A 207 0.19 -42.01 1.53
CA GLY A 207 -0.08 -43.16 2.39
C GLY A 207 0.46 -43.06 3.82
N ARG A 208 0.93 -41.87 4.24
CA ARG A 208 1.52 -41.62 5.57
C ARG A 208 0.60 -40.81 6.48
N ALA A 209 -0.71 -41.07 6.42
CA ALA A 209 -1.74 -40.30 7.12
C ALA A 209 -1.57 -40.26 8.66
N LYS A 210 -0.91 -41.26 9.27
CA LYS A 210 -0.72 -41.33 10.74
C LYS A 210 0.34 -40.36 11.26
N THR A 211 1.35 -40.04 10.45
CA THR A 211 2.42 -39.10 10.80
C THR A 211 2.26 -37.76 10.09
N ALA A 212 1.26 -37.64 9.22
CA ALA A 212 1.01 -36.45 8.41
C ALA A 212 0.79 -35.19 9.26
N ASP A 213 0.02 -35.27 10.33
CA ASP A 213 -0.27 -34.13 11.22
C ASP A 213 1.02 -33.60 11.89
N VAL A 214 1.80 -34.49 12.49
CA VAL A 214 3.04 -34.15 13.19
C VAL A 214 4.12 -33.64 12.23
N ILE A 215 4.28 -34.29 11.07
CA ILE A 215 5.25 -33.86 10.05
C ILE A 215 4.83 -32.51 9.46
N THR A 216 3.53 -32.27 9.25
CA THR A 216 3.04 -30.96 8.77
C THR A 216 3.33 -29.88 9.80
N GLY A 217 3.10 -30.14 11.09
CA GLY A 217 3.48 -29.22 12.17
C GLY A 217 4.97 -28.89 12.19
N MET A 218 5.84 -29.91 12.13
CA MET A 218 7.29 -29.71 12.11
C MET A 218 7.79 -28.95 10.86
N LEU A 219 7.12 -29.12 9.72
CA LEU A 219 7.46 -28.43 8.47
C LEU A 219 6.93 -26.99 8.44
N LEU A 220 5.82 -26.70 9.11
CA LEU A 220 5.30 -25.34 9.30
C LEU A 220 6.17 -24.50 10.25
N GLU A 221 7.03 -25.11 11.07
CA GLU A 221 8.04 -24.39 11.86
C GLU A 221 9.23 -23.87 11.01
N ILE A 222 9.33 -24.25 9.73
CA ILE A 222 10.36 -23.79 8.81
C ILE A 222 9.91 -22.45 8.18
N PRO A 223 10.81 -21.46 7.97
CA PRO A 223 10.44 -20.19 7.33
C PRO A 223 9.75 -20.37 5.97
N HIS A 224 8.73 -19.54 5.70
CA HIS A 224 7.77 -19.75 4.60
C HIS A 224 8.45 -19.72 3.22
N ASP A 225 9.55 -18.97 3.07
CA ASP A 225 10.38 -18.96 1.87
C ASP A 225 10.99 -20.33 1.54
N ALA A 226 11.39 -21.09 2.55
CA ALA A 226 11.91 -22.44 2.36
C ALA A 226 10.76 -23.43 2.08
N LEU A 227 9.60 -23.27 2.74
CA LEU A 227 8.44 -24.12 2.49
C LEU A 227 7.90 -23.97 1.06
N ARG A 228 7.83 -22.73 0.53
CA ARG A 228 7.48 -22.46 -0.87
C ARG A 228 8.49 -23.03 -1.87
N GLN A 229 9.78 -23.02 -1.54
CA GLN A 229 10.82 -23.65 -2.37
C GLN A 229 10.72 -25.18 -2.36
N LEU A 230 10.37 -25.79 -1.23
CA LEU A 230 10.15 -27.24 -1.10
C LEU A 230 8.92 -27.69 -1.90
N LEU A 231 7.83 -26.91 -1.91
CA LEU A 231 6.65 -27.21 -2.74
C LEU A 231 6.93 -27.11 -4.24
N ARG A 232 7.88 -26.27 -4.66
CA ARG A 232 8.36 -26.24 -6.06
C ARG A 232 9.19 -27.47 -6.44
N SER A 233 9.78 -28.17 -5.46
CA SER A 233 10.72 -29.27 -5.68
C SER A 233 10.29 -30.53 -4.92
N PRO A 234 9.49 -31.42 -5.52
CA PRO A 234 8.94 -32.59 -4.83
C PRO A 234 9.99 -33.55 -4.27
N GLN A 235 11.21 -33.56 -4.83
CA GLN A 235 12.33 -34.37 -4.33
C GLN A 235 12.87 -33.89 -2.98
N GLN A 236 13.00 -32.57 -2.79
CA GLN A 236 13.48 -32.02 -1.52
C GLN A 236 12.43 -32.13 -0.42
N LEU A 237 11.15 -32.03 -0.81
CA LEU A 237 10.04 -32.20 0.12
C LEU A 237 10.00 -33.64 0.68
N ASP A 238 10.14 -34.66 -0.17
CA ASP A 238 10.15 -36.06 0.30
C ASP A 238 11.40 -36.39 1.15
N GLU A 239 12.56 -35.76 0.87
CA GLU A 239 13.75 -35.87 1.71
C GLU A 239 13.53 -35.29 3.11
N LYS A 240 12.91 -34.11 3.22
CA LYS A 240 12.57 -33.48 4.51
C LYS A 240 11.51 -34.25 5.27
N ILE A 241 10.51 -34.79 4.57
CA ILE A 241 9.49 -35.67 5.15
C ILE A 241 10.13 -36.95 5.69
N SER A 242 11.07 -37.54 4.95
CA SER A 242 11.78 -38.76 5.38
C SER A 242 12.64 -38.50 6.61
N LEU A 243 13.33 -37.35 6.66
CA LEU A 243 14.13 -36.94 7.81
C LEU A 243 13.26 -36.65 9.04
N ALA A 244 12.07 -36.08 8.85
CA ALA A 244 11.07 -35.90 9.91
C ALA A 244 10.51 -37.25 10.40
N ASP A 245 10.23 -38.21 9.50
CA ASP A 245 9.79 -39.56 9.88
C ASP A 245 10.88 -40.30 10.68
N GLU A 246 12.15 -40.16 10.31
CA GLU A 246 13.28 -40.72 11.06
C GLU A 246 13.44 -40.08 12.45
N ALA A 247 13.30 -38.76 12.55
CA ALA A 247 13.32 -38.05 13.83
C ALA A 247 12.15 -38.48 14.74
N LEU A 248 10.97 -38.72 14.18
CA LEU A 248 9.80 -39.22 14.92
C LEU A 248 9.94 -40.68 15.36
N ARG A 249 10.68 -41.50 14.63
CA ARG A 249 11.04 -42.86 15.07
C ARG A 249 12.11 -42.85 16.15
N ALA A 250 12.98 -41.84 16.18
CA ALA A 250 14.03 -41.70 17.19
C ALA A 250 13.50 -41.14 18.52
N SER A 251 12.32 -40.51 18.52
CA SER A 251 11.68 -39.91 19.71
C SER A 251 10.56 -40.77 20.32
N GLN A 252 10.31 -41.97 19.78
CA GLN A 252 9.43 -43.02 20.35
C GLN A 252 10.23 -44.16 20.97
#